data_AF-V9DS50-F1
#
_entry.id   AF-V9DS50-F1
#
_cell.length_a   1.000
_cell.length_b   1.000
_cell.length_c   1.000
_cell.angle_alpha   90.00
_cell.angle_beta   90.00
_cell.angle_gamma   90.00
#
_symmetry.space_group_name_H-M   'P 1'
#
loop_
_entity.id
_entity.type
_entity.pdbx_description
1 polymer ?
#
loop_
_entity_poly.entity_id
_entity_poly.type
_entity_poly.pdbx_seq_one_letter_code
_entity_poly.pdbx_strand_id
1 'polypeptide(L)'
;MLVPLRLRRSPPATLNLPGLLEECWAKWAVIPTVTREDISVLKNDWLTDNVIAFWEEYLEREYLTNYKHSHIVLLRPTMSFMLMQTPDPRTIKDALPDFTNVTHIFLPINDNPTASVAEGGTHWSLLLVSIVDGVAFHYDSMPPGNQHEAHYATQKLSRLINRPLRFINLNDSPLQDNGSDCGVFVCLNMRHLLLKRLLMVRTDNKVSMSLGGRTVDAAAGRKEILKIIDEFRREGERRRSISNSPHPGRKSRSPPRIDSPGANRSKSPRHG
;
A
#
# COMPACT_ATOMS: atom_id res chain seq x y z
N MET A 1 -10.10 -21.07 -14.11
CA MET A 1 -11.27 -21.37 -13.25
C MET A 1 -12.13 -20.12 -13.14
N LEU A 2 -13.41 -20.17 -13.51
CA LEU A 2 -14.32 -19.00 -13.43
C LEU A 2 -14.88 -18.91 -12.00
N VAL A 3 -14.72 -17.76 -11.35
CA VAL A 3 -15.18 -17.53 -9.97
C VAL A 3 -16.39 -16.58 -10.01
N PRO A 4 -17.51 -16.90 -9.35
CA PRO A 4 -18.65 -16.00 -9.30
C PRO A 4 -18.38 -14.81 -8.37
N LEU A 5 -18.05 -13.65 -8.94
CA LEU A 5 -17.76 -12.44 -8.16
C LEU A 5 -19.07 -11.86 -7.58
N ARG A 6 -19.26 -11.87 -6.25
CA ARG A 6 -20.38 -11.17 -5.60
C ARG A 6 -19.93 -9.81 -5.06
N LEU A 7 -19.91 -8.80 -5.93
CA LEU A 7 -19.78 -7.40 -5.50
C LEU A 7 -21.19 -6.85 -5.17
N ARG A 8 -21.41 -6.42 -3.93
CA ARG A 8 -22.69 -5.76 -3.53
C ARG A 8 -22.86 -4.46 -4.33
N ARG A 9 -24.08 -4.22 -4.84
CA ARG A 9 -24.42 -3.10 -5.73
C ARG A 9 -24.29 -1.72 -5.06
N SER A 10 -23.88 -0.72 -5.85
CA SER A 10 -24.26 0.70 -5.73
C SER A 10 -24.15 1.37 -7.12
N PRO A 11 -24.99 2.36 -7.45
CA PRO A 11 -25.02 2.99 -8.77
C PRO A 11 -23.79 3.89 -9.03
N PRO A 12 -23.48 4.23 -10.29
CA PRO A 12 -22.32 5.04 -10.63
C PRO A 12 -22.44 6.44 -9.98
N ALA A 13 -21.41 6.83 -9.22
CA ALA A 13 -21.34 8.16 -8.64
C ALA A 13 -21.11 9.21 -9.74
N THR A 14 -22.02 10.17 -9.83
CA THR A 14 -21.85 11.39 -10.61
C THR A 14 -20.76 12.26 -9.98
N LEU A 15 -19.72 12.57 -10.76
CA LEU A 15 -18.62 13.46 -10.37
C LEU A 15 -19.16 14.89 -10.16
N ASN A 16 -19.20 15.34 -8.91
CA ASN A 16 -19.34 16.75 -8.54
C ASN A 16 -18.22 17.09 -7.54
N LEU A 17 -17.33 18.01 -7.92
CA LEU A 17 -16.20 18.47 -7.11
C LEU A 17 -16.40 19.95 -6.73
N PRO A 18 -16.44 20.26 -5.42
CA PRO A 18 -15.58 21.33 -4.93
C PRO A 18 -14.96 21.01 -3.55
N GLY A 19 -13.62 21.04 -3.45
CA GLY A 19 -12.89 20.82 -2.19
C GLY A 19 -11.35 20.73 -2.31
N LEU A 20 -10.72 21.49 -3.21
CA LEU A 20 -9.37 21.18 -3.70
C LEU A 20 -8.17 21.52 -2.78
N LEU A 21 -8.33 22.26 -1.68
CA LEU A 21 -7.19 22.71 -0.88
C LEU A 21 -6.90 21.88 0.38
N GLU A 22 -7.91 21.39 1.12
CA GLU A 22 -7.66 20.51 2.28
C GLU A 22 -7.43 19.04 1.88
N GLU A 23 -8.10 18.54 0.83
CA GLU A 23 -7.92 17.17 0.34
C GLU A 23 -6.49 16.87 -0.14
N CYS A 24 -5.76 17.90 -0.59
CA CYS A 24 -4.38 17.76 -1.05
C CYS A 24 -3.36 17.54 0.08
N TRP A 25 -3.69 17.88 1.33
CA TRP A 25 -2.80 17.63 2.48
C TRP A 25 -2.95 16.21 3.05
N ALA A 26 -4.14 15.59 2.89
CA ALA A 26 -4.45 14.26 3.43
C ALA A 26 -4.11 13.10 2.46
N LYS A 27 -4.25 13.30 1.14
CA LYS A 27 -3.42 12.54 0.19
C LYS A 27 -1.98 12.77 0.63
N TRP A 28 -1.02 11.87 0.52
CA TRP A 28 0.42 12.15 0.77
C TRP A 28 0.95 12.14 2.21
N ALA A 29 0.13 12.18 3.27
CA ALA A 29 0.64 12.15 4.66
C ALA A 29 1.23 10.80 5.10
N VAL A 30 0.94 9.71 4.38
CA VAL A 30 1.42 8.35 4.70
C VAL A 30 1.91 7.67 3.42
N ILE A 31 2.98 8.16 2.79
CA ILE A 31 3.64 7.40 1.72
C ILE A 31 4.78 6.62 2.38
N PRO A 32 4.95 5.32 2.09
CA PRO A 32 6.13 4.59 2.53
C PRO A 32 7.40 5.37 2.18
N THR A 33 8.33 5.47 3.13
CA THR A 33 9.63 6.09 2.87
C THR A 33 10.38 5.21 1.87
N VAL A 34 10.67 5.76 0.69
CA VAL A 34 11.51 5.12 -0.34
C VAL A 34 12.90 5.74 -0.28
N THR A 35 13.91 4.93 0.00
CA THR A 35 15.31 5.37 0.13
C THR A 35 16.05 5.39 -1.21
N ARG A 36 17.32 5.79 -1.20
CA ARG A 36 18.16 5.72 -2.41
C ARG A 36 18.49 4.28 -2.77
N GLU A 37 18.61 3.43 -1.77
CA GLU A 37 18.83 1.99 -1.88
C GLU A 37 17.62 1.35 -2.55
N ASP A 38 16.40 1.70 -2.13
CA ASP A 38 15.15 1.26 -2.78
C ASP A 38 15.06 1.69 -4.25
N ILE A 39 15.53 2.89 -4.59
CA ILE A 39 15.58 3.36 -5.97
C ILE A 39 16.66 2.61 -6.77
N SER A 40 17.77 2.24 -6.13
CA SER A 40 18.88 1.57 -6.81
C SER A 40 18.49 0.19 -7.33
N VAL A 41 17.66 -0.56 -6.59
CA VAL A 41 17.24 -1.92 -6.98
C VAL A 41 16.33 -1.94 -8.21
N LEU A 42 15.62 -0.83 -8.49
CA LEU A 42 14.78 -0.71 -9.69
C LEU A 42 15.57 -0.78 -11.01
N LYS A 43 16.90 -0.65 -10.97
CA LYS A 43 17.73 -0.77 -12.18
C LYS A 43 17.82 -2.20 -12.69
N ASN A 44 18.11 -3.17 -11.82
CA ASN A 44 18.24 -4.58 -12.21
C ASN A 44 18.31 -5.57 -11.03
N ASP A 45 17.74 -5.23 -9.87
CA ASP A 45 17.87 -6.04 -8.65
C ASP A 45 16.49 -6.40 -8.05
N TRP A 46 16.49 -7.18 -6.98
CA TRP A 46 15.28 -7.57 -6.25
C TRP A 46 14.58 -6.35 -5.66
N LEU A 47 13.27 -6.25 -5.91
CA LEU A 47 12.49 -5.18 -5.29
C LEU A 47 12.43 -5.41 -3.77
N THR A 48 12.59 -4.33 -3.02
CA THR A 48 12.45 -4.32 -1.57
C THR A 48 10.97 -4.21 -1.16
N ASP A 49 10.69 -4.51 0.11
CA ASP A 49 9.40 -4.27 0.75
C ASP A 49 8.89 -2.85 0.51
N ASN A 50 9.77 -1.85 0.62
CA ASN A 50 9.40 -0.44 0.47
C ASN A 50 8.95 -0.11 -0.94
N VAL A 51 9.57 -0.70 -1.97
CA VAL A 51 9.18 -0.48 -3.37
C VAL A 51 7.81 -1.10 -3.64
N ILE A 52 7.55 -2.31 -3.14
CA ILE A 52 6.25 -2.98 -3.30
C ILE A 52 5.18 -2.23 -2.50
N ALA A 53 5.46 -1.83 -1.26
CA ALA A 53 4.55 -1.03 -0.43
C ALA A 53 4.23 0.32 -1.06
N PHE A 54 5.23 0.99 -1.66
CA PHE A 54 5.02 2.22 -2.42
C PHE A 54 4.06 1.99 -3.59
N TRP A 55 4.25 0.91 -4.34
CA TRP A 55 3.38 0.57 -5.45
C TRP A 55 1.93 0.30 -5.00
N GLU A 56 1.74 -0.41 -3.89
CA GLU A 56 0.42 -0.63 -3.29
C GLU A 56 -0.24 0.68 -2.86
N GLU A 57 0.50 1.57 -2.18
CA GLU A 57 -0.01 2.89 -1.79
C GLU A 57 -0.41 3.74 -3.00
N TYR A 58 0.39 3.70 -4.06
CA TYR A 58 0.07 4.34 -5.34
C TYR A 58 -1.24 3.79 -5.92
N LEU A 59 -1.40 2.45 -5.97
CA LEU A 59 -2.61 1.82 -6.49
C LEU A 59 -3.85 2.17 -5.65
N GLU A 60 -3.72 2.19 -4.33
CA GLU A 60 -4.78 2.59 -3.42
C GLU A 60 -5.24 4.02 -3.68
N ARG A 61 -4.28 4.95 -3.76
CA ARG A 61 -4.58 6.38 -3.88
C ARG A 61 -5.12 6.78 -5.23
N GLU A 62 -4.53 6.27 -6.30
CA GLU A 62 -4.92 6.65 -7.65
C GLU A 62 -6.19 5.94 -8.12
N TYR A 63 -6.41 4.71 -7.65
CA TYR A 63 -7.53 3.90 -8.13
C TYR A 63 -8.57 3.65 -7.03
N LEU A 64 -8.21 3.00 -5.93
CA LEU A 64 -9.21 2.55 -4.94
C LEU A 64 -9.98 3.68 -4.25
N THR A 65 -9.37 4.87 -4.06
CA THR A 65 -10.09 6.04 -3.51
C THR A 65 -11.30 6.47 -4.36
N ASN A 66 -11.26 6.20 -5.67
CA ASN A 66 -12.35 6.48 -6.60
C ASN A 66 -13.47 5.41 -6.56
N TYR A 67 -13.22 4.26 -5.93
CA TYR A 67 -14.16 3.15 -5.78
C TYR A 67 -14.52 2.95 -4.31
N LYS A 68 -15.21 3.93 -3.71
CA LYS A 68 -15.56 3.92 -2.26
C LYS A 68 -16.38 2.70 -1.78
N HIS A 69 -16.96 1.93 -2.71
CA HIS A 69 -17.70 0.70 -2.44
C HIS A 69 -16.89 -0.58 -2.67
N SER A 70 -15.68 -0.49 -3.22
CA SER A 70 -14.79 -1.65 -3.32
C SER A 70 -14.06 -1.82 -1.99
N HIS A 71 -14.44 -2.84 -1.24
CA HIS A 71 -13.77 -3.21 0.00
C HIS A 71 -12.59 -4.14 -0.32
N ILE A 72 -11.51 -3.56 -0.82
CA ILE A 72 -10.28 -4.27 -1.20
C ILE A 72 -9.14 -3.75 -0.33
N VAL A 73 -8.33 -4.66 0.19
CA VAL A 73 -7.11 -4.32 0.95
C VAL A 73 -5.88 -4.77 0.16
N LEU A 74 -4.87 -3.89 0.04
CA LEU A 74 -3.53 -4.28 -0.38
C LEU A 74 -2.66 -4.38 0.88
N LEU A 75 -2.45 -5.60 1.36
CA LEU A 75 -1.76 -5.84 2.62
C LEU A 75 -0.26 -5.66 2.40
N ARG A 76 0.34 -4.69 3.11
CA ARG A 76 1.76 -4.35 2.94
C ARG A 76 2.68 -5.57 3.13
N PRO A 77 3.84 -5.64 2.45
CA PRO A 77 4.78 -6.76 2.59
C PRO A 77 5.14 -7.09 4.05
N THR A 78 5.40 -6.07 4.86
CA THR A 78 5.72 -6.23 6.29
C THR A 78 4.56 -6.84 7.10
N MET A 79 3.32 -6.52 6.76
CA MET A 79 2.12 -7.10 7.38
C MET A 79 1.91 -8.55 6.95
N SER A 80 2.15 -8.86 5.67
CA SER A 80 2.10 -10.23 5.15
C SER A 80 3.16 -11.11 5.80
N PHE A 81 4.38 -10.57 5.97
CA PHE A 81 5.45 -11.23 6.70
C PHE A 81 5.10 -11.44 8.18
N MET A 82 4.61 -10.40 8.87
CA MET A 82 4.16 -10.51 10.27
C MET A 82 3.09 -11.59 10.45
N LEU A 83 2.14 -11.68 9.52
CA LEU A 83 1.10 -12.72 9.50
C LEU A 83 1.70 -14.13 9.42
N MET A 84 2.70 -14.33 8.57
CA MET A 84 3.36 -15.63 8.40
C MET A 84 4.21 -16.02 9.62
N GLN A 85 4.93 -15.05 10.19
CA GLN A 85 5.84 -15.27 11.32
C GLN A 85 5.13 -15.45 12.66
N THR A 86 3.91 -14.91 12.81
CA THR A 86 3.17 -14.99 14.08
C THR A 86 2.56 -16.39 14.28
N PRO A 87 2.87 -17.13 15.35
CA PRO A 87 2.34 -18.49 15.57
C PRO A 87 0.81 -18.56 15.56
N ASP A 88 0.16 -17.71 16.36
CA ASP A 88 -1.29 -17.50 16.34
C ASP A 88 -1.61 -16.13 15.72
N PRO A 89 -2.08 -16.05 14.47
CA PRO A 89 -2.29 -14.78 13.78
C PRO A 89 -3.36 -13.91 14.45
N ARG A 90 -4.23 -14.47 15.30
CA ARG A 90 -5.27 -13.71 16.01
C ARG A 90 -4.69 -12.71 17.02
N THR A 91 -3.45 -12.92 17.49
CA THR A 91 -2.80 -12.03 18.48
C THR A 91 -2.33 -10.71 17.88
N ILE A 92 -2.21 -10.62 16.55
CA ILE A 92 -1.78 -9.41 15.82
C ILE A 92 -2.95 -8.72 15.11
N LYS A 93 -4.20 -9.04 15.46
CA LYS A 93 -5.38 -8.49 14.78
C LYS A 93 -5.39 -6.96 14.80
N ASP A 94 -4.98 -6.34 15.91
CA ASP A 94 -4.95 -4.88 16.07
C ASP A 94 -3.78 -4.22 15.32
N ALA A 95 -2.77 -4.99 14.90
CA ALA A 95 -1.66 -4.52 14.08
C ALA A 95 -1.93 -4.63 12.57
N LEU A 96 -3.06 -5.25 12.19
CA LEU A 96 -3.48 -5.46 10.80
C LEU A 96 -4.75 -4.63 10.49
N PRO A 97 -5.06 -4.39 9.20
CA PRO A 97 -6.31 -3.76 8.82
C PRO A 97 -7.54 -4.55 9.30
N ASP A 98 -8.65 -3.86 9.57
CA ASP A 98 -9.92 -4.52 9.88
C ASP A 98 -10.49 -5.21 8.62
N PHE A 99 -10.59 -6.54 8.66
CA PHE A 99 -11.09 -7.35 7.55
C PHE A 99 -12.61 -7.55 7.57
N THR A 100 -13.35 -6.99 8.54
CA THR A 100 -14.79 -7.30 8.77
C THR A 100 -15.66 -7.12 7.53
N ASN A 101 -15.43 -6.07 6.74
CA ASN A 101 -16.20 -5.76 5.53
C ASN A 101 -15.39 -5.98 4.23
N VAL A 102 -14.19 -6.55 4.33
CA VAL A 102 -13.29 -6.72 3.20
C VAL A 102 -13.77 -7.86 2.30
N THR A 103 -13.79 -7.61 1.00
CA THR A 103 -14.15 -8.59 -0.03
C THR A 103 -12.94 -9.30 -0.60
N HIS A 104 -11.86 -8.55 -0.83
CA HIS A 104 -10.63 -9.07 -1.42
C HIS A 104 -9.40 -8.53 -0.71
N ILE A 105 -8.37 -9.36 -0.60
CA ILE A 105 -7.08 -8.99 -0.03
C ILE A 105 -5.99 -9.41 -1.01
N PHE A 106 -5.09 -8.49 -1.34
CA PHE A 106 -3.83 -8.80 -2.00
C PHE A 106 -2.74 -8.89 -0.93
N LEU A 107 -1.91 -9.93 -1.00
CA LEU A 107 -0.77 -10.13 -0.10
C LEU A 107 0.46 -10.45 -0.97
N PRO A 108 1.50 -9.61 -0.95
CA PRO A 108 2.83 -10.01 -1.38
C PRO A 108 3.36 -11.12 -0.48
N ILE A 109 3.82 -12.22 -1.07
CA ILE A 109 4.38 -13.37 -0.35
C ILE A 109 5.88 -13.42 -0.62
N ASN A 110 6.64 -13.61 0.45
CA ASN A 110 8.08 -13.80 0.41
C ASN A 110 8.45 -15.10 1.17
N ASP A 111 9.49 -15.78 0.71
CA ASP A 111 10.01 -17.04 1.27
C ASP A 111 10.98 -16.85 2.45
N ASN A 112 11.13 -15.63 2.98
CA ASN A 112 11.93 -15.41 4.17
C ASN A 112 11.43 -16.26 5.35
N PRO A 113 12.23 -17.22 5.85
CA PRO A 113 11.77 -18.12 6.89
C PRO A 113 11.76 -17.48 8.28
N THR A 114 12.45 -16.36 8.49
CA THR A 114 12.65 -15.78 9.84
C THR A 114 12.83 -14.27 9.83
N ALA A 115 12.28 -13.60 10.85
CA ALA A 115 12.48 -12.17 11.09
C ALA A 115 13.91 -11.82 11.57
N SER A 116 14.72 -12.81 11.92
CA SER A 116 16.07 -12.60 12.45
C SER A 116 17.11 -12.23 11.39
N VAL A 117 16.80 -12.45 10.11
CA VAL A 117 17.68 -12.08 8.98
C VAL A 117 17.08 -10.87 8.30
N ALA A 118 17.78 -9.73 8.42
CA ALA A 118 17.43 -8.53 7.67
C ALA A 118 17.56 -8.83 6.17
N GLU A 119 16.60 -8.33 5.38
CA GLU A 119 16.54 -8.58 3.93
C GLU A 119 16.58 -10.07 3.55
N GLY A 120 16.08 -10.94 4.44
CA GLY A 120 15.94 -12.36 4.15
C GLY A 120 14.88 -12.65 3.09
N GLY A 121 14.91 -13.88 2.58
CA GLY A 121 14.08 -14.31 1.45
C GLY A 121 14.77 -14.12 0.11
N THR A 122 14.33 -14.88 -0.88
CA THR A 122 14.91 -14.93 -2.23
C THR A 122 13.90 -14.73 -3.35
N HIS A 123 12.60 -14.78 -3.04
CA HIS A 123 11.57 -14.75 -4.07
C HIS A 123 10.28 -14.08 -3.62
N TRP A 124 9.67 -13.34 -4.55
CA TRP A 124 8.37 -12.71 -4.37
C TRP A 124 7.31 -13.39 -5.22
N SER A 125 6.13 -13.59 -4.63
CA SER A 125 4.93 -14.01 -5.34
C SER A 125 3.71 -13.25 -4.84
N LEU A 126 2.55 -13.45 -5.47
CA LEU A 126 1.33 -12.73 -5.13
C LEU A 126 0.21 -13.69 -4.73
N LEU A 127 -0.42 -13.42 -3.60
CA LEU A 127 -1.66 -14.08 -3.17
C LEU A 127 -2.83 -13.09 -3.29
N LEU A 128 -3.88 -13.48 -4.02
CA LEU A 128 -5.15 -12.77 -4.06
C LEU A 128 -6.22 -13.63 -3.37
N VAL A 129 -6.80 -13.11 -2.30
CA VAL A 129 -7.84 -13.78 -1.53
C VAL A 129 -9.19 -13.14 -1.82
N SER A 130 -10.16 -13.93 -2.28
CA SER A 130 -11.58 -13.58 -2.25
C SER A 130 -12.18 -14.11 -0.95
N ILE A 131 -12.46 -13.22 0.00
CA ILE A 131 -13.12 -13.56 1.26
C ILE A 131 -14.57 -13.98 1.01
N VAL A 132 -15.22 -13.36 0.02
CA VAL A 132 -16.62 -13.64 -0.32
C VAL A 132 -16.80 -15.03 -0.94
N ASP A 133 -15.81 -15.50 -1.71
CA ASP A 133 -15.84 -16.82 -2.35
C ASP A 133 -15.11 -17.90 -1.54
N GLY A 134 -14.35 -17.52 -0.51
CA GLY A 134 -13.57 -18.44 0.31
C GLY A 134 -12.41 -19.07 -0.46
N VAL A 135 -11.75 -18.33 -1.34
CA VAL A 135 -10.68 -18.84 -2.21
C VAL A 135 -9.47 -17.92 -2.21
N ALA A 136 -8.28 -18.51 -2.17
CA ALA A 136 -7.00 -17.83 -2.31
C ALA A 136 -6.28 -18.31 -3.58
N PHE A 137 -5.97 -17.37 -4.48
CA PHE A 137 -5.31 -17.59 -5.76
C PHE A 137 -3.84 -17.16 -5.65
N HIS A 138 -2.92 -18.09 -5.86
CA HIS A 138 -1.48 -17.83 -5.86
C HIS A 138 -0.95 -17.67 -7.28
N TYR A 139 -0.25 -16.56 -7.52
CA TYR A 139 0.41 -16.22 -8.77
C TYR A 139 1.90 -16.12 -8.54
N ASP A 140 2.65 -16.88 -9.33
CA ASP A 140 4.09 -16.99 -9.20
C ASP A 140 4.74 -16.96 -10.57
N SER A 141 5.77 -16.13 -10.74
CA SER A 141 6.52 -15.99 -11.98
C SER A 141 7.68 -16.97 -12.12
N MET A 142 8.01 -17.73 -11.07
CA MET A 142 9.12 -18.70 -11.05
C MET A 142 8.76 -19.99 -10.32
N PRO A 143 8.02 -20.92 -10.95
CA PRO A 143 7.69 -22.23 -10.36
C PRO A 143 8.93 -23.10 -10.05
N PRO A 144 8.93 -23.92 -8.98
CA PRO A 144 7.80 -24.16 -8.07
C PRO A 144 7.51 -23.01 -7.10
N GLY A 145 8.44 -22.05 -6.97
CA GLY A 145 8.26 -20.77 -6.31
C GLY A 145 7.73 -20.86 -4.88
N ASN A 146 6.96 -19.86 -4.47
CA ASN A 146 6.44 -19.67 -3.12
C ASN A 146 5.14 -20.46 -2.85
N GLN A 147 4.96 -21.62 -3.49
CA GLN A 147 3.69 -22.37 -3.37
C GLN A 147 3.41 -22.79 -1.93
N HIS A 148 4.43 -23.21 -1.18
CA HIS A 148 4.27 -23.64 0.21
C HIS A 148 3.94 -22.46 1.12
N GLU A 149 4.67 -21.36 0.95
CA GLU A 149 4.59 -20.10 1.66
C GLU A 149 3.22 -19.46 1.47
N ALA A 150 2.74 -19.43 0.23
CA ALA A 150 1.43 -18.90 -0.13
C ALA A 150 0.29 -19.76 0.42
N HIS A 151 0.45 -21.09 0.43
CA HIS A 151 -0.52 -21.99 1.06
C HIS A 151 -0.53 -21.80 2.58
N TYR A 152 0.63 -21.64 3.22
CA TYR A 152 0.74 -21.36 4.64
C TYR A 152 0.15 -20.00 5.02
N ALA A 153 0.42 -18.95 4.25
CA ALA A 153 -0.20 -17.63 4.40
C ALA A 153 -1.73 -17.70 4.28
N THR A 154 -2.25 -18.52 3.35
CA THR A 154 -3.68 -18.79 3.22
C THR A 154 -4.26 -19.40 4.49
N GLN A 155 -3.57 -20.37 5.12
CA GLN A 155 -4.01 -20.97 6.38
C GLN A 155 -3.98 -19.97 7.54
N LYS A 156 -2.94 -19.14 7.64
CA LYS A 156 -2.84 -18.07 8.65
C LYS A 156 -3.96 -17.07 8.52
N LEU A 157 -4.20 -16.57 7.30
CA LEU A 157 -5.28 -15.62 7.04
C LEU A 157 -6.65 -16.23 7.32
N SER A 158 -6.87 -17.49 6.91
CA SER A 158 -8.11 -18.23 7.18
C SER A 158 -8.44 -18.29 8.67
N ARG A 159 -7.43 -18.56 9.52
CA ARG A 159 -7.56 -18.53 10.99
C ARG A 159 -7.82 -17.12 11.52
N LEU A 160 -7.11 -16.11 11.00
CA LEU A 160 -7.27 -14.71 11.42
C LEU A 160 -8.69 -14.19 11.18
N ILE A 161 -9.24 -14.42 9.99
CA ILE A 161 -10.57 -13.94 9.60
C ILE A 161 -11.70 -14.90 10.04
N ASN A 162 -11.34 -16.04 10.66
CA ASN A 162 -12.25 -17.10 11.06
C ASN A 162 -13.18 -17.57 9.92
N ARG A 163 -12.62 -17.83 8.73
CA ARG A 163 -13.34 -18.36 7.56
C ARG A 163 -12.49 -19.35 6.79
N PRO A 164 -13.05 -20.45 6.28
CA PRO A 164 -12.31 -21.39 5.46
C PRO A 164 -11.88 -20.74 4.14
N LEU A 165 -10.61 -20.90 3.77
CA LEU A 165 -10.08 -20.47 2.48
C LEU A 165 -9.51 -21.68 1.74
N ARG A 166 -9.99 -21.92 0.52
CA ARG A 166 -9.43 -22.92 -0.38
C ARG A 166 -8.26 -22.31 -1.16
N PHE A 167 -7.09 -22.92 -1.04
CA PHE A 167 -5.90 -22.52 -1.80
C PHE A 167 -5.95 -23.06 -3.23
N ILE A 168 -5.57 -22.22 -4.19
CA ILE A 168 -5.40 -22.58 -5.61
C ILE A 168 -4.10 -21.98 -6.12
N ASN A 169 -3.18 -22.86 -6.54
CA ASN A 169 -1.99 -22.46 -7.28
C ASN A 169 -2.31 -22.28 -8.76
N LEU A 170 -2.04 -21.10 -9.33
CA LEU A 170 -2.30 -20.83 -10.75
C LEU A 170 -1.06 -21.20 -11.57
N ASN A 171 -1.16 -22.32 -12.27
CA ASN A 171 -0.08 -22.85 -13.12
C ASN A 171 0.07 -22.10 -14.45
N ASP A 172 -0.80 -21.11 -14.73
CA ASP A 172 -0.82 -20.31 -15.95
C ASP A 172 -0.45 -18.84 -15.69
N SER A 173 0.29 -18.58 -14.62
CA SER A 173 0.85 -17.27 -14.32
C SER A 173 1.95 -16.89 -15.32
N PRO A 174 2.11 -15.60 -15.70
CA PRO A 174 3.21 -15.15 -16.53
C PRO A 174 4.54 -15.45 -15.87
N LEU A 175 5.48 -16.04 -16.61
CA LEU A 175 6.79 -16.42 -16.12
C LEU A 175 7.82 -15.32 -16.34
N GLN A 176 8.78 -15.21 -15.41
CA GLN A 176 9.94 -14.34 -15.56
C GLN A 176 11.09 -15.08 -16.25
N ASP A 177 11.92 -14.36 -16.99
CA ASP A 177 13.08 -14.93 -17.70
C ASP A 177 14.38 -14.88 -16.87
N ASN A 178 14.44 -14.05 -15.83
CA ASN A 178 15.62 -13.83 -14.99
C ASN A 178 15.33 -14.14 -13.51
N GLY A 179 16.34 -14.00 -12.64
CA GLY A 179 16.18 -14.27 -11.21
C GLY A 179 15.75 -13.09 -10.35
N SER A 180 15.47 -11.90 -10.91
CA SER A 180 15.28 -10.68 -10.12
C SER A 180 13.99 -9.90 -10.35
N ASP A 181 13.21 -10.27 -11.36
CA ASP A 181 11.98 -9.56 -11.71
C ASP A 181 10.75 -9.99 -10.91
N CYS A 182 10.83 -10.99 -10.04
CA CYS A 182 9.69 -11.52 -9.27
C CYS A 182 8.85 -10.43 -8.59
N GLY A 183 9.48 -9.46 -7.92
CA GLY A 183 8.79 -8.32 -7.31
C GLY A 183 8.09 -7.41 -8.32
N VAL A 184 8.64 -7.24 -9.52
CA VAL A 184 8.01 -6.50 -10.62
C VAL A 184 6.78 -7.23 -11.11
N PHE A 185 6.85 -8.56 -11.24
CA PHE A 185 5.70 -9.40 -11.60
C PHE A 185 4.60 -9.30 -10.55
N VAL A 186 4.92 -9.31 -9.25
CA VAL A 186 3.95 -9.04 -8.17
C VAL A 186 3.23 -7.71 -8.39
N CYS A 187 3.96 -6.61 -8.57
CA CYS A 187 3.38 -5.28 -8.78
C CYS A 187 2.47 -5.22 -10.02
N LEU A 188 2.93 -5.77 -11.15
CA LEU A 188 2.20 -5.71 -12.42
C LEU A 188 0.98 -6.65 -12.45
N ASN A 189 1.09 -7.83 -11.85
CA ASN A 189 -0.04 -8.76 -11.70
C ASN A 189 -1.09 -8.18 -10.74
N MET A 190 -0.67 -7.60 -9.63
CA MET A 190 -1.56 -6.93 -8.68
C MET A 190 -2.38 -5.84 -9.35
N ARG A 191 -1.73 -4.91 -10.08
CA ARG A 191 -2.43 -3.87 -10.84
C ARG A 191 -3.40 -4.45 -11.87
N HIS A 192 -2.99 -5.48 -12.61
CA HIS A 192 -3.83 -6.09 -13.63
C HIS A 192 -5.10 -6.72 -13.02
N LEU A 193 -4.93 -7.54 -11.98
CA LEU A 193 -6.04 -8.17 -11.28
C LEU A 193 -6.96 -7.12 -10.66
N LEU A 194 -6.39 -6.13 -9.97
CA LEU A 194 -7.16 -5.05 -9.36
C LEU A 194 -8.01 -4.30 -10.40
N LEU A 195 -7.36 -3.73 -11.42
CA LEU A 195 -8.04 -2.82 -12.35
C LEU A 195 -8.90 -3.60 -13.36
N LYS A 196 -8.36 -4.66 -13.97
CA LYS A 196 -9.00 -5.34 -15.11
C LYS A 196 -9.91 -6.50 -14.71
N ARG A 197 -9.76 -7.05 -13.50
CA ARG A 197 -10.58 -8.19 -13.03
C ARG A 197 -11.57 -7.80 -11.94
N LEU A 198 -11.15 -6.98 -10.97
CA LEU A 198 -11.99 -6.67 -9.82
C LEU A 198 -12.79 -5.37 -9.99
N LEU A 199 -12.17 -4.29 -10.50
CA LEU A 199 -12.83 -2.98 -10.55
C LEU A 199 -13.60 -2.72 -11.86
N MET A 200 -13.10 -3.17 -13.01
CA MET A 200 -13.73 -2.89 -14.31
C MET A 200 -14.86 -3.86 -14.72
N VAL A 201 -15.07 -4.96 -13.98
CA VAL A 201 -16.07 -5.97 -14.38
C VAL A 201 -17.43 -5.65 -13.75
N ARG A 202 -18.49 -5.70 -14.58
CA ARG A 202 -19.88 -5.61 -14.12
C ARG A 202 -20.16 -6.76 -13.14
N THR A 203 -20.79 -6.44 -12.01
CA THR A 203 -20.91 -7.30 -10.82
C THR A 203 -21.74 -8.57 -11.02
N ASP A 204 -22.34 -8.77 -12.20
CA ASP A 204 -23.14 -9.92 -12.60
C ASP A 204 -22.36 -11.00 -13.38
N ASN A 205 -21.11 -10.72 -13.77
CA ASN A 205 -20.32 -11.64 -14.58
C ASN A 205 -19.29 -12.43 -13.77
N LYS A 206 -19.13 -13.72 -14.12
CA LYS A 206 -18.02 -14.53 -13.62
C LYS A 206 -16.71 -14.00 -14.20
N VAL A 207 -15.73 -13.80 -13.35
CA VAL A 207 -14.41 -13.32 -13.76
C VAL A 207 -13.43 -14.49 -13.72
N SER A 208 -12.64 -14.63 -14.78
CA SER A 208 -11.52 -15.57 -14.77
C SER A 208 -10.36 -14.95 -13.99
N MET A 209 -9.88 -15.70 -13.00
CA MET A 209 -8.66 -15.38 -12.24
C MET A 209 -7.41 -15.99 -12.89
N SER A 210 -7.53 -16.58 -14.09
CA SER A 210 -6.38 -17.01 -14.89
C SER A 210 -5.64 -15.80 -15.46
N LEU A 211 -4.30 -15.89 -15.50
CA LEU A 211 -3.42 -14.99 -16.23
C LEU A 211 -2.80 -15.66 -17.47
N GLY A 212 -3.33 -16.81 -17.88
CA GLY A 212 -2.86 -17.55 -19.05
C GLY A 212 -2.90 -16.69 -20.31
N GLY A 213 -1.79 -16.70 -21.05
CA GLY A 213 -1.61 -15.90 -22.28
C GLY A 213 -1.32 -14.42 -22.03
N ARG A 214 -1.23 -13.96 -20.78
CA ARG A 214 -0.77 -12.59 -20.46
C ARG A 214 0.75 -12.53 -20.53
N THR A 215 1.27 -11.52 -21.21
CA THR A 215 2.69 -11.16 -21.18
C THR A 215 2.94 -10.03 -20.18
N VAL A 216 4.13 -10.04 -19.60
CA VAL A 216 4.60 -9.04 -18.63
C VAL A 216 5.92 -8.47 -19.12
N ASP A 217 5.97 -7.16 -19.35
CA ASP A 217 7.21 -6.45 -19.64
C ASP A 217 7.77 -5.88 -18.33
N ALA A 218 8.67 -6.62 -17.70
CA ALA A 218 9.25 -6.23 -16.43
C ALA A 218 10.18 -5.01 -16.56
N ALA A 219 10.89 -4.86 -17.69
CA ALA A 219 11.74 -3.71 -17.94
C ALA A 219 10.93 -2.41 -18.05
N ALA A 220 9.79 -2.45 -18.75
CA ALA A 220 8.84 -1.34 -18.76
C ALA A 220 8.24 -1.10 -17.37
N GLY A 221 7.91 -2.16 -16.62
CA GLY A 221 7.43 -2.08 -15.24
C GLY A 221 8.39 -1.35 -14.30
N ARG A 222 9.68 -1.70 -14.33
CA ARG A 222 10.73 -1.03 -13.56
C ARG A 222 10.82 0.46 -13.89
N LYS A 223 10.83 0.79 -15.19
CA LYS A 223 10.85 2.19 -15.66
C LYS A 223 9.62 2.96 -15.20
N GLU A 224 8.46 2.34 -15.22
CA GLU A 224 7.20 2.93 -14.77
C GLU A 224 7.21 3.22 -13.27
N ILE A 225 7.59 2.24 -12.44
CA ILE A 225 7.68 2.40 -10.99
C ILE A 225 8.66 3.53 -10.64
N LEU A 226 9.84 3.53 -11.26
CA LEU A 226 10.86 4.57 -11.05
C LEU A 226 10.33 5.95 -11.42
N LYS A 227 9.67 6.08 -12.57
CA LYS A 227 9.08 7.34 -13.03
C LYS A 227 8.05 7.88 -12.04
N ILE A 228 7.17 7.02 -11.52
CA ILE A 228 6.15 7.41 -10.55
C ILE A 228 6.79 7.85 -9.23
N ILE A 229 7.81 7.14 -8.73
CA ILE A 229 8.59 7.55 -7.55
C ILE A 229 9.20 8.94 -7.75
N ASP A 230 9.81 9.20 -8.91
CA ASP A 230 10.42 10.49 -9.22
C ASP A 230 9.39 11.63 -9.30
N GLU A 231 8.22 11.38 -9.89
CA GLU A 231 7.11 12.35 -9.94
C GLU A 231 6.67 12.74 -8.52
N PHE A 232 6.52 11.76 -7.63
CA PHE A 232 6.16 11.97 -6.23
C PHE A 232 7.25 12.72 -5.47
N ARG A 233 8.52 12.39 -5.71
CA ARG A 233 9.67 13.09 -5.09
C ARG A 233 9.66 14.57 -5.47
N ARG A 234 9.53 14.88 -6.76
CA ARG A 234 9.48 16.27 -7.28
C ARG A 234 8.32 17.04 -6.70
N GLU A 235 7.14 16.42 -6.61
CA GLU A 235 5.98 17.04 -5.99
C GLU A 235 6.20 17.32 -4.50
N GLY A 236 6.81 16.39 -3.76
CA GLY A 236 7.19 16.59 -2.36
C GLY A 236 8.21 17.71 -2.16
N GLU A 237 9.22 17.81 -3.03
CA GLU A 237 10.21 18.89 -3.04
C GLU A 237 9.54 20.26 -3.29
N ARG A 238 8.67 20.34 -4.30
CA ARG A 238 7.90 21.54 -4.63
C ARG A 238 7.09 22.03 -3.44
N ARG A 239 6.41 21.13 -2.72
CA ARG A 239 5.63 21.49 -1.53
C ARG A 239 6.48 22.01 -0.38
N ARG A 240 7.63 21.38 -0.10
CA ARG A 240 8.57 21.85 0.93
C ARG A 240 9.15 23.23 0.60
N SER A 241 9.41 23.52 -0.69
CA SER A 241 9.86 24.85 -1.09
C SER A 241 8.79 25.93 -0.88
N ILE A 242 7.51 25.60 -1.10
CA ILE A 242 6.39 26.52 -0.87
C ILE A 242 6.19 26.76 0.62
N SER A 243 6.27 25.72 1.47
CA SER A 243 6.13 25.87 2.92
C SER A 243 7.27 26.65 3.56
N ASN A 244 8.47 26.58 3.00
CA ASN A 244 9.67 27.27 3.52
C ASN A 244 9.88 28.68 2.93
N SER A 245 8.99 29.15 2.06
CA SER A 245 9.06 30.52 1.52
C SER A 245 8.55 31.52 2.56
N PRO A 246 9.35 32.52 2.98
CA PRO A 246 8.88 33.56 3.89
C PRO A 246 7.81 34.40 3.16
N HIS A 247 6.57 34.37 3.65
CA HIS A 247 5.49 35.20 3.11
C HIS A 247 5.89 36.69 3.18
N PRO A 248 6.00 37.42 2.06
CA PRO A 248 6.15 38.87 2.10
C PRO A 248 4.75 39.47 2.30
N GLY A 249 4.35 39.68 3.55
CA GLY A 249 3.17 40.50 3.83
C GLY A 249 2.24 40.00 4.92
N ARG A 250 2.67 40.07 6.18
CA ARG A 250 1.77 40.41 7.28
C ARG A 250 2.49 41.40 8.18
N LYS A 251 2.39 42.69 7.84
CA LYS A 251 2.70 43.77 8.77
C LYS A 251 1.71 43.64 9.93
N SER A 252 2.18 43.18 11.09
CA SER A 252 1.43 43.28 12.34
C SER A 252 1.16 44.75 12.61
N ARG A 253 -0.09 45.20 12.43
CA ARG A 253 -0.54 46.49 12.93
C ARG A 253 -0.73 46.37 14.43
N SER A 254 0.32 46.67 15.19
CA SER A 254 0.21 47.00 16.60
C SER A 254 1.22 48.11 16.89
N PRO A 255 0.80 49.28 17.39
CA PRO A 255 1.74 50.37 17.70
C PRO A 255 2.62 49.99 18.91
N PRO A 256 3.86 50.50 19.00
CA PRO A 256 4.75 50.22 20.12
C PRO A 256 4.22 50.89 21.39
N ARG A 257 4.09 50.11 22.48
CA ARG A 257 3.78 50.61 23.82
C ARG A 257 5.07 51.19 24.42
N ILE A 258 5.03 52.46 24.81
CA ILE A 258 6.08 53.11 25.60
C ILE A 258 5.80 52.77 27.07
N ASP A 259 6.68 52.00 27.71
CA ASP A 259 6.63 51.80 29.16
C ASP A 259 7.44 52.90 29.86
N SER A 260 6.74 53.76 30.61
CA SER A 260 7.33 54.76 31.51
C SER A 260 7.74 54.12 32.83
N PRO A 261 8.94 54.36 33.37
CA PRO A 261 9.30 53.92 34.72
C PRO A 261 9.15 55.04 35.76
N GLY A 262 8.60 54.67 36.92
CA GLY A 262 8.95 55.33 38.20
C GLY A 262 7.82 56.07 38.91
N ALA A 263 7.14 55.38 39.83
CA ALA A 263 6.49 56.03 40.97
C ALA A 263 6.95 55.35 42.26
N ASN A 264 7.85 56.05 42.93
CA ASN A 264 8.42 55.79 44.25
C ASN A 264 7.35 56.00 45.34
N ARG A 265 7.29 55.13 46.36
CA ARG A 265 6.69 55.32 47.71
C ARG A 265 6.81 53.98 48.45
N SER A 266 7.22 53.85 49.71
CA SER A 266 7.57 54.81 50.76
C SER A 266 8.23 54.01 51.89
N LYS A 267 9.26 54.59 52.53
CA LYS A 267 9.90 54.07 53.75
C LYS A 267 9.01 54.25 54.99
N SER A 268 9.31 53.45 56.03
CA SER A 268 9.51 53.83 57.46
C SER A 268 8.63 53.04 58.48
N PRO A 269 8.96 53.00 59.79
CA PRO A 269 9.88 52.01 60.39
C PRO A 269 9.39 51.47 61.76
N ARG A 270 10.18 50.60 62.41
CA ARG A 270 10.75 50.75 63.79
C ARG A 270 10.97 49.41 64.52
N HIS A 271 12.20 49.23 64.99
CA HIS A 271 12.48 48.86 66.37
C HIS A 271 13.60 49.80 66.87
N GLY A 272 13.41 50.38 68.07
CA GLY A 272 14.32 51.35 68.71
C GLY A 272 13.72 52.74 68.80
#